data_AF-A0A945HY29-F1
#
_entry.id   AF-A0A945HY29-F1
#
_cell.length_a   1.000
_cell.length_b   1.000
_cell.length_c   1.000
_cell.angle_alpha   90.00
_cell.angle_beta   90.00
_cell.angle_gamma   90.00
#
_symmetry.space_group_name_H-M   'P 1'
#
loop_
_entity.id
_entity.type
_entity.pdbx_description
1 polymer ?
#
loop_
_entity_poly.entity_id
_entity_poly.type
_entity_poly.pdbx_seq_one_letter_code
_entity_poly.pdbx_strand_id
1 'polypeptide(L)'
;MNKNILILFSSLFLFQGCSTIMGLLGKKSISDPNDPDFLNRVQELKSEYREGNLKALDELIEVYEDSDLHPNLRVAAGKTLANTQHPRALHAISEMVASTTAL
;
A
#
# COMPACT_ATOMS: atom_id res chain seq x y z
N MET A 1 -4.31 -39.50 -34.27
CA MET A 1 -3.42 -39.31 -33.10
C MET A 1 -3.56 -37.87 -32.56
N ASN A 2 -4.77 -37.28 -32.60
CA ASN A 2 -4.95 -35.81 -32.56
C ASN A 2 -5.89 -35.34 -31.44
N LYS A 3 -6.70 -36.23 -30.83
CA LYS A 3 -7.59 -35.88 -29.71
C LYS A 3 -6.86 -35.79 -28.36
N ASN A 4 -5.79 -36.56 -28.19
CA ASN A 4 -5.06 -36.62 -26.91
C ASN A 4 -4.15 -35.38 -26.70
N ILE A 5 -3.76 -34.70 -27.79
CA ILE A 5 -2.95 -33.47 -27.75
C ILE A 5 -3.81 -32.28 -27.28
N LEU A 6 -5.10 -32.25 -27.63
CA LEU A 6 -6.02 -31.17 -27.23
C LEU A 6 -6.28 -31.17 -25.71
N ILE A 7 -6.30 -32.35 -25.09
CA ILE A 7 -6.51 -32.50 -23.64
C ILE A 7 -5.27 -32.06 -22.85
N LEU A 8 -4.07 -32.29 -23.41
CA LEU A 8 -2.80 -31.88 -22.81
C LEU A 8 -2.63 -30.34 -22.78
N PHE A 9 -3.17 -29.64 -23.77
CA PHE A 9 -3.11 -28.17 -23.83
C PHE A 9 -4.10 -27.50 -22.86
N SER A 10 -5.21 -28.16 -22.54
CA SER A 10 -6.26 -27.60 -21.70
C SER A 10 -5.93 -27.60 -20.20
N SER A 11 -4.98 -28.42 -19.76
CA SER A 11 -4.53 -28.48 -18.35
C SER A 11 -3.49 -27.42 -17.98
N LEU A 12 -2.82 -26.81 -18.97
CA LEU A 12 -1.82 -25.75 -18.76
C LEU A 12 -2.44 -24.39 -18.36
N PHE A 13 -3.76 -24.22 -18.52
CA PHE A 13 -4.47 -22.98 -18.16
C PHE A 13 -4.99 -22.95 -16.72
N LEU A 14 -4.86 -24.03 -15.94
CA LEU A 14 -5.43 -24.13 -14.59
C LEU A 14 -4.46 -23.78 -13.45
N PHE A 15 -3.22 -23.38 -13.76
CA PHE A 15 -2.19 -23.07 -12.75
C PHE A 15 -1.79 -21.60 -12.64
N GLN A 16 -2.54 -20.67 -13.23
CA GLN A 16 -2.26 -19.22 -13.15
C GLN A 16 -3.01 -18.52 -11.98
N GLY A 17 -3.28 -19.22 -10.89
CA GLY A 17 -4.05 -18.66 -9.78
C GLY A 17 -3.74 -19.32 -8.45
N CYS A 18 -2.63 -18.92 -7.84
CA CYS A 18 -2.42 -18.88 -6.38
C CYS A 18 -1.11 -18.15 -6.11
N SER A 19 -1.03 -16.87 -6.50
CA SER A 19 -0.21 -15.97 -5.70
C SER A 19 -0.97 -15.83 -4.38
N THR A 20 -0.32 -16.21 -3.28
CA THR A 20 -0.71 -15.76 -1.96
C THR A 20 -0.56 -14.24 -1.99
N ILE A 21 -1.60 -13.53 -2.43
CA ILE A 21 -1.70 -12.06 -2.38
C ILE A 21 -2.01 -11.70 -0.93
N MET A 22 -1.07 -12.05 -0.05
CA MET A 22 -0.92 -11.43 1.24
C MET A 22 -0.48 -9.99 0.95
N GLY A 23 -1.07 -8.99 1.62
CA GLY A 23 -0.63 -7.60 1.51
C GLY A 23 0.90 -7.53 1.51
N LEU A 24 1.46 -6.90 0.47
CA LEU A 24 2.90 -6.92 0.16
C LEU A 24 3.76 -6.34 1.29
N LEU A 25 3.15 -5.65 2.26
CA LEU A 25 3.77 -5.41 3.55
C LEU A 25 2.94 -6.09 4.63
N GLY A 26 3.47 -7.21 5.14
CA GLY A 26 3.00 -7.76 6.40
C GLY A 26 3.02 -6.65 7.45
N LYS A 27 1.97 -6.58 8.28
CA LYS A 27 1.89 -5.72 9.47
C LYS A 27 3.09 -5.96 10.39
N LYS A 28 4.27 -5.51 10.01
CA LYS A 28 5.38 -5.31 10.94
C LYS A 28 4.97 -4.05 11.65
N SER A 29 4.49 -4.22 12.87
CA SER A 29 4.30 -3.17 13.84
C SER A 29 5.67 -2.55 14.11
N ILE A 30 6.14 -1.71 13.18
CA ILE A 30 7.31 -0.87 13.33
C ILE A 30 6.87 0.23 14.29
N SER A 31 6.85 -0.14 15.58
CA SER A 31 6.30 0.67 16.66
C SER A 31 7.38 1.32 17.50
N ASP A 32 8.66 0.96 17.30
CA ASP A 32 9.79 1.59 17.99
C ASP A 32 10.33 2.74 17.14
N PRO A 33 10.17 4.01 17.56
CA PRO A 33 10.69 5.17 16.84
C PRO A 33 12.22 5.21 16.71
N ASN A 34 12.94 4.37 17.46
CA ASN A 34 14.41 4.27 17.42
C ASN A 34 14.90 3.15 16.48
N ASP A 35 14.01 2.38 15.87
CA ASP A 35 14.39 1.39 14.88
C ASP A 35 14.98 2.12 13.65
N PRO A 36 16.17 1.75 13.15
CA PRO A 36 16.70 2.32 11.91
C PRO A 36 15.76 2.13 10.71
N ASP A 37 14.90 1.12 10.75
CA ASP A 37 13.89 0.79 9.75
C ASP A 37 12.56 1.54 9.98
N PHE A 38 12.48 2.44 10.97
CA PHE A 38 11.22 3.03 11.44
C PHE A 38 10.38 3.67 10.32
N LEU A 39 11.04 4.31 9.35
CA LEU A 39 10.40 4.99 8.23
C LEU A 39 10.43 4.18 6.93
N ASN A 40 11.08 3.01 6.92
CA ASN A 40 11.31 2.25 5.70
C ASN A 40 10.00 1.83 5.03
N ARG A 41 8.99 1.44 5.83
CA ARG A 41 7.64 1.16 5.34
C ARG A 41 7.07 2.29 4.45
N VAL A 42 7.23 3.55 4.85
CA VAL A 42 6.74 4.69 4.05
C VAL A 42 7.59 4.88 2.78
N GLN A 43 8.88 4.59 2.83
CA GLN A 43 9.76 4.67 1.65
C GLN A 43 9.47 3.58 0.63
N GLU A 44 9.23 2.35 1.08
CA GLU A 44 8.84 1.21 0.24
C GLU A 44 7.53 1.52 -0.48
N LEU A 45 6.50 1.93 0.28
CA LEU A 45 5.22 2.32 -0.29
C LEU A 45 5.34 3.49 -1.29
N LYS A 46 6.19 4.47 -0.99
CA LYS A 46 6.49 5.56 -1.92
C LYS A 46 7.14 5.05 -3.21
N SER A 47 8.06 4.09 -3.12
CA SER A 47 8.71 3.50 -4.31
C SER A 47 7.70 2.73 -5.15
N GLU A 48 6.93 1.83 -4.52
CA GLU A 48 5.91 1.04 -5.20
C GLU A 48 4.85 1.92 -5.88
N TYR A 49 4.40 2.98 -5.19
CA TYR A 49 3.45 3.92 -5.78
C TYR A 49 4.04 4.62 -7.02
N ARG A 50 5.32 5.02 -6.97
CA ARG A 50 6.02 5.62 -8.13
C ARG A 50 6.17 4.65 -9.30
N GLU A 51 6.24 3.36 -9.02
CA GLU A 51 6.28 2.29 -10.01
C GLU A 51 4.88 1.97 -10.58
N GLY A 52 3.84 2.65 -10.10
CA GLY A 52 2.46 2.54 -10.59
C GLY A 52 1.58 1.60 -9.77
N ASN A 53 2.06 1.10 -8.62
CA ASN A 53 1.24 0.29 -7.73
C ASN A 53 0.23 1.17 -6.98
N LEU A 54 -1.00 1.26 -7.50
CA LEU A 54 -2.07 2.03 -6.87
C LEU A 54 -2.48 1.50 -5.48
N LYS A 55 -2.20 0.23 -5.17
CA LYS A 55 -2.46 -0.33 -3.83
C LYS A 55 -1.54 0.29 -2.77
N ALA A 56 -0.31 0.63 -3.16
CA ALA A 56 0.63 1.30 -2.26
C ALA A 56 0.15 2.71 -1.88
N LEU A 57 -0.62 3.37 -2.76
CA LEU A 57 -1.28 4.62 -2.42
C LEU A 57 -2.33 4.43 -1.32
N ASP A 58 -3.15 3.39 -1.44
CA ASP A 58 -4.20 3.12 -0.46
C ASP A 58 -3.59 2.77 0.90
N GLU A 59 -2.49 2.02 0.92
CA GLU A 59 -1.76 1.72 2.15
C GLU A 59 -1.08 2.97 2.74
N LEU A 60 -0.56 3.90 1.93
CA LEU A 60 -0.06 5.20 2.41
C LEU A 60 -1.16 6.03 3.07
N ILE A 61 -2.39 6.00 2.52
CA ILE A 61 -3.55 6.67 3.10
C ILE A 61 -3.90 6.03 4.45
N GLU A 62 -3.94 4.70 4.52
CA GLU A 62 -4.16 3.98 5.79
C GLU A 62 -3.11 4.36 6.85
N VAL A 63 -1.82 4.42 6.49
CA VAL A 63 -0.75 4.85 7.42
C VAL A 63 -0.96 6.28 7.92
N TYR A 64 -1.42 7.18 7.04
CA TYR A 64 -1.64 8.58 7.37
C TYR A 64 -2.82 8.75 8.34
N GLU A 65 -3.92 8.07 8.08
CA GLU A 65 -5.18 8.18 8.81
C GLU A 65 -5.19 7.42 10.14
N ASP A 66 -4.40 6.36 10.29
CA ASP A 66 -4.36 5.54 11.50
C ASP A 66 -3.82 6.35 12.71
N SER A 67 -4.72 6.64 13.66
CA SER A 67 -4.42 7.39 14.87
C SER A 67 -3.57 6.62 15.88
N ASP A 68 -3.55 5.29 15.78
CA ASP A 68 -2.81 4.42 16.69
C ASP A 68 -1.33 4.29 16.28
N LEU A 69 -1.01 4.67 15.03
CA LEU A 69 0.37 4.74 14.56
C LEU A 69 1.10 5.96 15.11
N HIS A 70 2.41 5.78 15.28
CA HIS A 70 3.28 6.83 15.82
C HIS A 70 3.27 8.09 14.91
N PRO A 71 3.19 9.31 15.47
CA PRO A 71 3.01 10.54 14.70
C PRO A 71 4.03 10.75 13.57
N ASN A 72 5.31 10.41 13.80
CA ASN A 72 6.35 10.56 12.78
C ASN A 72 6.09 9.69 11.54
N LEU A 73 5.50 8.50 11.69
CA LEU A 73 5.16 7.61 10.58
C LEU A 73 4.01 8.22 9.77
N ARG A 74 2.98 8.73 10.47
CA ARG A 74 1.83 9.42 9.87
C ARG A 74 2.27 10.69 9.13
N VAL A 75 3.16 11.48 9.72
CA VAL A 75 3.73 12.68 9.09
C VAL A 75 4.54 12.32 7.84
N ALA A 76 5.31 11.24 7.87
CA ALA A 76 6.05 10.78 6.70
C ALA A 76 5.11 10.33 5.56
N ALA A 77 4.04 9.60 5.89
CA ALA A 77 3.01 9.22 4.94
C ALA A 77 2.29 10.47 4.36
N GLY A 78 1.86 11.40 5.22
CA GLY A 78 1.23 12.65 4.81
C GLY A 78 2.11 13.50 3.90
N LYS A 79 3.42 13.61 4.19
CA LYS A 79 4.39 14.27 3.28
C LYS A 79 4.46 13.58 1.93
N THR A 80 4.39 12.25 1.90
CA THR A 80 4.40 11.50 0.64
C THR A 80 3.12 11.77 -0.15
N LEU A 81 1.95 11.71 0.47
CA LEU A 81 0.65 12.00 -0.14
C LEU A 81 0.57 13.44 -0.69
N ALA A 82 1.09 14.42 0.06
CA ALA A 82 1.11 15.83 -0.33
C ALA A 82 1.97 16.13 -1.56
N ASN A 83 2.93 15.24 -1.88
CA ASN A 83 3.73 15.35 -3.10
C ASN A 83 3.04 14.72 -4.33
N THR A 84 1.84 14.17 -4.17
CA THR A 84 1.06 13.59 -5.26
C THR A 84 -0.04 14.53 -5.72
N GLN A 85 -0.51 14.37 -6.96
CA GLN A 85 -1.71 15.01 -7.48
C GLN A 85 -2.91 14.05 -7.53
N HIS A 86 -2.83 12.91 -6.81
CA HIS A 86 -3.85 11.88 -6.90
C HIS A 86 -5.12 12.32 -6.15
N PRO A 87 -6.32 12.28 -6.77
CA PRO A 87 -7.55 12.75 -6.14
C PRO A 87 -7.83 12.09 -4.77
N ARG A 88 -7.56 10.79 -4.64
CA ARG A 88 -7.70 10.09 -3.33
C ARG A 88 -6.75 10.62 -2.25
N ALA A 89 -5.51 10.95 -2.59
CA ALA A 89 -4.55 11.50 -1.64
C ALA A 89 -4.98 12.90 -1.17
N LEU A 90 -5.40 13.75 -2.12
CA LEU A 90 -5.91 15.09 -1.81
C LEU A 90 -7.18 15.04 -0.96
N HIS A 91 -8.06 14.08 -1.23
CA HIS A 91 -9.27 13.84 -0.44
C HIS A 91 -8.93 13.45 1.00
N ALA A 92 -8.05 12.46 1.21
CA ALA A 92 -7.60 12.04 2.54
C ALA A 92 -6.99 13.20 3.35
N ILE A 93 -6.15 14.02 2.71
CA ILE A 93 -5.59 15.23 3.34
C ILE A 93 -6.70 16.21 3.72
N SER A 94 -7.65 16.47 2.82
CA SER A 94 -8.78 17.37 3.09
C SER A 94 -9.64 16.87 4.25
N GLU A 95 -9.86 15.57 4.37
CA GLU A 95 -10.66 14.95 5.43
C GLU A 95 -9.97 15.05 6.79
N MET A 96 -8.66 14.78 6.83
CA MET A 96 -7.88 14.94 8.07
C MET A 96 -7.86 16.40 8.53
N VAL A 97 -7.73 17.37 7.60
CA VAL A 97 -7.79 18.79 7.95
C VAL A 97 -9.17 19.16 8.49
N ALA A 98 -10.25 18.73 7.82
CA ALA A 98 -11.61 19.02 8.22
C ALA A 98 -11.95 18.44 9.61
N SER A 99 -11.54 17.20 9.88
CA SER A 99 -11.75 16.55 11.18
C SER A 99 -10.90 17.13 12.30
N THR A 100 -9.70 17.65 12.00
CA THR A 100 -8.81 18.26 13.00
C THR A 100 -9.22 19.70 13.36
N THR A 101 -9.80 20.45 12.41
CA THR A 101 -10.25 21.84 12.63
C THR A 101 -11.63 21.97 13.27
N ALA A 102 -12.37 20.86 13.43
CA ALA A 102 -13.71 20.85 13.98
C ALA A 102 -13.79 20.85 15.53
N LEU A 103 -12.74 21.31 16.23
CA LEU A 103 -12.65 21.40 17.70
C LEU A 103 -12.63 22.84 18.20
#